data_AF-B3H325-F1
#
_entry.id   AF-B3H325-F1
#
_cell.length_a   1.000
_cell.length_b   1.000
_cell.length_c   1.000
_cell.angle_alpha   90.00
_cell.angle_beta   90.00
_cell.angle_gamma   90.00
#
_symmetry.space_group_name_H-M   'P 1'
#
loop_
_entity.id
_entity.type
_entity.pdbx_description
1 polymer ?
#
loop_
_entity_poly.entity_id
_entity_poly.type
_entity_poly.pdbx_seq_one_letter_code
_entity_poly.pdbx_strand_id
1 'polypeptide(L)'
;MTSKVNLDQVTAYIPNGFKFLGSVGYSKSKLYGTEASLLSVQPVKVILGLSYEDPNDIWGIHSRWTYLGAKHAKDAMIVTYDDSRTKRITKPFPYLNGSATLFDVYGFWKVHKNVTLRAGLYNIFNRKYHTWDALRGINRLGTTNTVDKELRGLERFVAPGRNYSAAVEIRF
;
A
#
# COMPACT_ATOMS: atom_id res chain seq x y z
N MET A 1 10.93 5.28 -7.36
CA MET A 1 12.02 6.10 -6.76
C MET A 1 11.69 6.34 -5.29
N THR A 2 12.67 6.16 -4.40
CA THR A 2 12.50 6.41 -2.96
C THR A 2 13.56 7.43 -2.54
N SER A 3 13.13 8.56 -1.98
CA SER A 3 14.00 9.60 -1.45
C SER A 3 13.80 9.70 0.06
N LYS A 4 14.90 9.79 0.81
CA LYS A 4 14.92 10.03 2.25
C LYS A 4 15.81 11.23 2.49
N VAL A 5 15.27 12.25 3.15
CA VAL A 5 15.99 13.52 3.38
C VAL A 5 15.89 13.87 4.85
N ASN A 6 17.05 14.02 5.49
CA ASN A 6 17.16 14.59 6.83
C ASN A 6 17.05 16.12 6.68
N LEU A 7 16.00 16.72 7.23
CA LEU A 7 15.64 18.11 6.94
C LEU A 7 16.57 19.12 7.62
N ASP A 8 17.18 18.71 8.74
CA ASP A 8 18.23 19.43 9.46
C ASP A 8 19.49 19.69 8.61
N GLN A 9 19.74 18.85 7.60
CA GLN A 9 20.87 19.01 6.67
C GLN A 9 20.57 19.93 5.49
N VAL A 10 19.29 20.30 5.28
CA VAL A 10 18.85 21.11 4.13
C VAL A 10 18.72 22.58 4.51
N THR A 11 18.44 22.89 5.77
CA THR A 11 18.29 24.26 6.26
C THR A 11 18.50 24.32 7.77
N ALA A 12 19.35 25.25 8.22
CA ALA A 12 19.69 25.46 9.63
C ALA A 12 18.50 25.97 10.50
N TYR A 13 17.33 26.20 9.90
CA TYR A 13 16.13 26.67 10.60
C TYR A 13 15.23 25.53 11.11
N ILE A 14 15.50 24.28 10.73
CA ILE A 14 14.71 23.12 11.17
C ILE A 14 15.40 22.49 12.39
N PRO A 15 14.72 22.34 13.54
CA PRO A 15 15.31 21.73 14.73
C PRO A 15 15.87 20.32 14.45
N ASN A 16 16.94 19.96 15.13
CA ASN A 16 17.52 18.62 15.05
C ASN A 16 16.45 17.56 15.34
N GLY A 17 16.43 16.49 14.54
CA GLY A 17 15.52 15.35 14.73
C GLY A 17 14.36 15.25 13.74
N PHE A 18 14.06 16.31 12.97
CA PHE A 18 13.03 16.26 11.93
C PHE A 18 13.51 15.52 10.68
N LYS A 19 12.76 14.48 10.28
CA LYS A 19 13.04 13.68 9.09
C LYS A 19 11.85 13.68 8.15
N PHE A 20 12.15 13.78 6.86
CA PHE A 20 11.17 13.67 5.79
C PHE A 20 11.42 12.44 4.93
N LEU A 21 10.34 11.72 4.65
CA LEU A 21 10.31 10.56 3.76
C LEU A 21 9.41 10.88 2.57
N GLY A 22 9.93 10.70 1.35
CA GLY A 22 9.14 10.81 0.13
C GLY A 22 9.43 9.64 -0.81
N SER A 23 8.44 8.82 -1.14
CA SER A 23 8.57 7.71 -2.07
C SER A 23 7.44 7.70 -3.07
N VAL A 24 7.77 7.47 -4.34
CA VAL A 24 6.80 7.30 -5.43
C VAL A 24 7.15 6.06 -6.24
N GLY A 25 6.18 5.18 -6.40
CA GLY A 25 6.22 4.00 -7.25
C GLY A 25 5.23 4.16 -8.39
N TYR A 26 5.72 4.07 -9.62
CA TYR A 26 4.91 4.01 -10.83
C TYR A 26 5.55 3.03 -11.79
N SER A 27 4.73 2.25 -12.49
CA SER A 27 5.19 1.27 -13.45
C SER A 27 4.13 1.08 -14.52
N LYS A 28 4.57 0.88 -15.76
CA LYS A 28 3.70 0.60 -16.89
C LYS A 28 4.33 -0.51 -17.72
N SER A 29 3.55 -1.54 -18.03
CA SER A 29 4.05 -2.69 -18.81
C SER A 29 2.94 -3.33 -19.63
N LYS A 30 3.33 -3.96 -20.73
CA LYS A 30 2.46 -4.72 -21.63
C LYS A 30 3.10 -6.07 -21.91
N LEU A 31 2.30 -7.10 -22.14
CA LEU A 31 2.82 -8.42 -22.50
C LEU A 31 3.20 -8.44 -23.98
N TYR A 32 4.46 -8.75 -24.27
CA TYR A 32 4.98 -8.79 -25.65
C TYR A 32 4.20 -9.77 -26.52
N GLY A 33 3.85 -9.37 -27.75
CA GLY A 33 3.11 -10.20 -28.70
C GLY A 33 1.62 -10.41 -28.38
N THR A 34 1.05 -9.67 -27.42
CA THR A 34 -0.39 -9.71 -27.11
C THR A 34 -0.95 -8.33 -26.76
N GLU A 35 -2.28 -8.19 -26.78
CA GLU A 35 -2.97 -7.00 -26.25
C GLU A 35 -3.15 -7.03 -24.73
N ALA A 36 -2.63 -8.05 -24.03
CA ALA A 36 -2.78 -8.21 -22.59
C ALA A 36 -1.86 -7.26 -21.80
N SER A 37 -2.35 -6.82 -20.65
CA SER A 37 -1.55 -6.14 -19.63
C SER A 37 -0.91 -7.13 -18.67
N LEU A 38 0.24 -6.77 -18.11
CA LEU A 38 0.82 -7.53 -17.00
C LEU A 38 0.11 -7.15 -15.69
N LEU A 39 -0.73 -8.06 -15.18
CA LEU A 39 -1.48 -7.83 -13.93
C LEU A 39 -0.57 -7.69 -12.70
N SER A 40 0.67 -8.15 -12.75
CA SER A 40 1.67 -7.96 -11.69
C SER A 40 2.09 -6.49 -11.50
N VAL A 41 1.83 -5.62 -12.49
CA VAL A 41 2.15 -4.20 -12.39
C VAL A 41 1.25 -3.52 -11.37
N GLN A 42 1.85 -2.98 -10.32
CA GLN A 42 1.16 -2.23 -9.28
C GLN A 42 0.70 -0.86 -9.80
N PRO A 43 -0.47 -0.36 -9.37
CA PRO A 43 -0.87 1.02 -9.64
C PRO A 43 0.05 2.00 -8.90
N VAL A 44 -0.05 3.29 -9.23
CA VAL A 44 0.78 4.33 -8.61
C VAL A 44 0.66 4.30 -7.09
N LYS A 45 1.77 4.40 -6.39
CA LYS A 45 1.82 4.48 -4.93
C LYS A 45 2.70 5.64 -4.51
N VAL A 46 2.20 6.49 -3.64
CA VAL A 46 2.95 7.61 -3.06
C VAL A 46 2.97 7.43 -1.55
N ILE A 47 4.13 7.58 -0.94
CA ILE A 47 4.30 7.60 0.51
C ILE A 47 5.01 8.89 0.87
N LEU A 48 4.39 9.69 1.72
CA LEU A 48 4.99 10.84 2.37
C LEU A 48 5.07 10.56 3.86
N GLY A 49 6.13 10.99 4.52
CA GLY A 49 6.29 10.82 5.95
C GLY A 49 7.00 11.99 6.59
N LEU A 50 6.51 12.38 7.74
CA LEU A 50 7.13 13.37 8.62
C LEU A 50 7.36 12.72 9.96
N SER A 51 8.60 12.75 10.42
CA SER A 51 9.01 12.16 11.68
C SER A 51 9.79 13.16 12.50
N TYR A 52 9.69 13.03 13.81
CA TYR A 52 10.56 13.67 14.76
C TYR A 52 11.16 12.59 15.65
N GLU A 53 12.48 12.55 15.73
CA GLU A 53 13.23 11.69 16.63
C GLU A 53 14.04 12.60 17.57
N ASP A 54 13.91 12.36 18.87
CA ASP A 54 14.70 13.06 19.89
C ASP A 54 16.21 12.91 19.57
N PRO A 55 17.01 13.98 19.64
CA PRO A 55 18.45 13.90 19.35
C PRO A 55 19.22 12.93 20.26
N ASN A 56 18.72 12.65 21.48
CA ASN A 56 19.29 11.65 22.38
C ASN A 56 18.70 10.25 22.15
N ASP A 57 17.88 10.09 21.10
CA ASP A 57 17.24 8.85 20.67
C ASP A 57 16.40 8.21 21.81
N ILE A 58 15.79 9.03 22.66
CA ILE A 58 14.94 8.58 23.78
C ILE A 58 13.54 8.27 23.28
N TRP A 59 13.01 9.04 22.34
CA TRP A 59 11.67 8.82 21.78
C TRP A 59 11.60 9.33 20.35
N GLY A 60 10.62 8.82 19.61
CA GLY A 60 10.35 9.30 18.26
C GLY A 60 8.90 9.10 17.90
N ILE A 61 8.37 10.03 17.10
CA ILE A 61 7.04 9.96 16.53
C ILE A 61 7.13 10.08 15.00
N HIS A 62 6.37 9.24 14.33
CA HIS A 62 6.35 9.13 12.88
C HIS A 62 4.91 9.26 12.41
N SER A 63 4.71 10.07 11.39
CA SER A 63 3.45 10.19 10.66
C SER A 63 3.69 9.79 9.21
N ARG A 64 2.77 9.03 8.63
CA ARG A 64 2.91 8.50 7.27
C ARG A 64 1.59 8.61 6.51
N TRP A 65 1.67 9.27 5.36
CA TRP A 65 0.58 9.47 4.41
C TRP A 65 0.85 8.56 3.22
N THR A 66 -0.04 7.59 2.99
CA THR A 66 0.09 6.67 1.86
C THR A 66 -1.08 6.85 0.91
N TYR A 67 -0.79 7.22 -0.33
CA TYR A 67 -1.76 7.20 -1.42
C TYR A 67 -1.55 5.97 -2.30
N LEU A 68 -2.62 5.22 -2.51
CA LEU A 68 -2.72 4.08 -3.41
C LEU A 68 -3.61 4.49 -4.59
N GLY A 69 -3.08 4.41 -5.80
CA GLY A 69 -3.80 4.72 -7.02
C GLY A 69 -4.79 3.63 -7.40
N ALA A 70 -5.83 4.05 -8.12
CA ALA A 70 -6.78 3.12 -8.74
C ALA A 70 -6.12 2.37 -9.90
N LYS A 71 -6.46 1.10 -10.08
CA LYS A 71 -6.07 0.35 -11.28
C LYS A 71 -7.05 0.68 -12.40
N HIS A 72 -6.56 1.26 -13.48
CA HIS A 72 -7.39 1.56 -14.65
C HIS A 72 -7.63 0.32 -15.51
N ALA A 73 -8.84 0.19 -16.06
CA ALA A 73 -9.24 -0.93 -16.92
C ALA A 73 -8.27 -1.16 -18.09
N LYS A 74 -7.83 -0.08 -18.74
CA LYS A 74 -6.86 -0.10 -19.85
C LYS A 74 -5.49 -0.68 -19.49
N ASP A 75 -5.12 -0.64 -18.21
CA ASP A 75 -3.84 -1.14 -17.69
C ASP A 75 -3.99 -2.52 -17.01
N ALA A 76 -5.18 -3.12 -17.12
CA ALA A 76 -5.54 -4.43 -16.59
C ALA A 76 -6.31 -5.23 -17.64
N MET A 77 -5.83 -5.26 -18.89
CA MET A 77 -6.45 -6.02 -19.97
C MET A 77 -6.01 -7.49 -19.90
N ILE A 78 -6.97 -8.39 -20.08
CA ILE A 78 -6.78 -9.83 -20.11
C ILE A 78 -7.32 -10.38 -21.43
N VAL A 79 -6.66 -11.41 -21.93
CA VAL A 79 -7.14 -12.10 -23.11
C VAL A 79 -7.93 -13.32 -22.69
N THR A 80 -9.15 -13.42 -23.19
CA THR A 80 -10.09 -14.50 -22.92
C THR A 80 -10.73 -14.96 -24.23
N TYR A 81 -11.59 -15.96 -24.18
CA TYR A 81 -12.37 -16.39 -25.33
C TYR A 81 -13.78 -15.82 -25.24
N ASP A 82 -14.40 -15.61 -26.39
CA ASP A 82 -15.81 -15.28 -26.49
C ASP A 82 -16.70 -16.39 -25.88
N ASP A 83 -17.98 -16.12 -25.63
CA ASP A 83 -18.90 -17.06 -24.99
C ASP A 83 -19.03 -18.37 -25.80
N SER A 84 -18.86 -18.29 -27.13
CA SER A 84 -18.79 -19.44 -28.05
C SER A 84 -17.44 -20.19 -28.04
N ARG A 85 -16.45 -19.71 -27.28
CA ARG A 85 -15.06 -20.22 -27.18
C ARG A 85 -14.27 -20.29 -28.50
N THR A 86 -14.75 -19.68 -29.57
CA THR A 86 -14.14 -19.75 -30.90
C THR A 86 -13.20 -18.58 -31.21
N LYS A 87 -13.41 -17.42 -30.58
CA LYS A 87 -12.63 -16.21 -30.85
C LYS A 87 -11.91 -15.70 -29.61
N ARG A 88 -10.63 -15.33 -29.78
CA ARG A 88 -9.82 -14.66 -28.76
C ARG A 88 -10.22 -13.18 -28.68
N ILE A 89 -10.61 -12.73 -27.49
CA ILE A 89 -11.05 -11.34 -27.23
C ILE A 89 -10.28 -10.76 -26.05
N THR A 90 -10.02 -9.45 -26.11
CA THR A 90 -9.35 -8.70 -25.03
C THR A 90 -10.42 -7.97 -24.22
N LYS A 91 -10.51 -8.24 -22.92
CA LYS A 91 -11.46 -7.58 -22.00
C LYS A 91 -10.72 -7.06 -20.77
N PRO A 92 -11.22 -6.02 -20.06
CA PRO A 92 -10.66 -5.62 -18.78
C PRO A 92 -10.80 -6.70 -17.72
N PHE A 93 -9.88 -6.71 -16.75
CA PHE A 93 -9.99 -7.52 -15.56
C PHE A 93 -11.22 -7.07 -14.73
N PRO A 94 -12.06 -8.01 -14.25
CA PRO A 94 -13.36 -7.68 -13.67
C PRO A 94 -13.28 -6.98 -12.31
N TYR A 95 -12.20 -7.18 -11.55
CA TYR A 95 -12.05 -6.63 -10.20
C TYR A 95 -10.94 -5.58 -10.16
N LEU A 96 -11.31 -4.30 -10.23
CA LEU A 96 -10.35 -3.19 -10.17
C LEU A 96 -10.42 -2.50 -8.80
N ASN A 97 -9.27 -2.15 -8.24
CA ASN A 97 -9.24 -1.40 -6.98
C ASN A 97 -9.47 0.10 -7.27
N GLY A 98 -10.21 0.74 -6.37
CA GLY A 98 -10.25 2.21 -6.29
C GLY A 98 -8.98 2.80 -5.68
N SER A 99 -8.91 4.13 -5.66
CA SER A 99 -7.86 4.83 -4.92
C SER A 99 -8.15 4.86 -3.42
N ALA A 100 -7.08 4.91 -2.63
CA ALA A 100 -7.17 5.01 -1.18
C ALA A 100 -6.06 5.88 -0.62
N THR A 101 -6.42 6.72 0.34
CA THR A 101 -5.46 7.50 1.12
C THR A 101 -5.51 7.02 2.56
N LEU A 102 -4.36 6.67 3.10
CA LEU A 102 -4.19 6.15 4.45
C LEU A 102 -3.31 7.10 5.24
N PHE A 103 -3.64 7.25 6.51
CA PHE A 103 -2.85 7.98 7.46
C PHE A 103 -2.53 7.11 8.66
N ASP A 104 -1.23 6.98 8.92
CA ASP A 104 -0.68 6.17 10.01
C ASP A 104 0.16 7.05 10.93
N VAL A 105 0.10 6.79 12.23
CA VAL A 105 0.97 7.39 13.24
C VAL A 105 1.54 6.27 14.10
N TYR A 106 2.85 6.28 14.31
CA TYR A 106 3.51 5.31 15.17
C TYR A 106 4.76 5.93 15.78
N GLY A 107 5.24 5.35 16.87
CA GLY A 107 6.35 5.90 17.60
C GLY A 107 7.01 4.87 18.49
N PHE A 108 8.09 5.31 19.13
CA PHE A 108 8.80 4.55 20.12
C PHE A 108 9.21 5.42 21.30
N TRP A 109 9.43 4.78 22.44
CA TRP A 109 9.95 5.40 23.64
C TRP A 109 10.87 4.42 24.38
N LYS A 110 12.12 4.82 24.58
CA LYS A 110 13.12 4.11 25.38
C LYS A 110 12.95 4.49 26.84
N VAL A 111 12.23 3.65 27.57
CA VAL A 111 12.01 3.82 29.02
C VAL A 111 13.30 3.55 29.80
N HIS A 112 14.12 2.63 29.29
CA HIS A 112 15.44 2.31 29.85
C HIS A 112 16.45 2.05 28.72
N LYS A 113 17.74 2.03 29.02
CA LYS A 113 18.81 1.73 28.04
C LYS A 113 18.60 0.40 27.32
N ASN A 114 17.94 -0.54 27.98
CA ASN A 114 17.69 -1.90 27.53
C ASN A 114 16.24 -2.15 27.12
N VAL A 115 15.32 -1.19 27.32
CA VAL A 115 13.87 -1.39 27.13
C VAL A 115 13.29 -0.31 26.23
N THR A 116 12.73 -0.71 25.10
CA THR A 116 12.04 0.18 24.14
C THR A 116 10.59 -0.25 23.98
N LEU A 117 9.67 0.69 24.18
CA LEU A 117 8.26 0.54 23.88
C LEU A 117 8.00 1.08 22.48
N ARG A 118 7.17 0.40 21.70
CA ARG A 118 6.72 0.84 20.38
C ARG A 118 5.20 0.76 20.33
N ALA A 119 4.57 1.76 19.74
CA ALA A 119 3.13 1.76 19.56
C ALA A 119 2.76 2.39 18.22
N GLY A 120 1.67 1.94 17.63
CA GLY A 120 1.19 2.41 16.34
C GLY A 120 -0.33 2.40 16.23
N LEU A 121 -0.84 3.37 15.48
CA LEU A 121 -2.21 3.48 15.02
C LEU A 121 -2.19 3.64 13.51
N TYR A 122 -2.71 2.65 12.80
CA TYR A 122 -2.70 2.59 11.35
C TYR A 122 -4.12 2.80 10.81
N ASN A 123 -4.22 3.39 9.62
CA ASN A 123 -5.49 3.73 8.98
C ASN A 123 -6.41 4.51 9.93
N ILE A 124 -5.92 5.62 10.47
CA ILE A 124 -6.60 6.46 11.49
C ILE A 124 -8.05 6.81 11.08
N PHE A 125 -8.26 7.11 9.81
CA PHE A 125 -9.56 7.49 9.24
C PHE A 125 -10.47 6.30 8.91
N ASN A 126 -10.09 5.08 9.31
CA ASN A 126 -10.85 3.85 9.11
C ASN A 126 -11.34 3.66 7.65
N ARG A 127 -10.46 3.96 6.68
CA ARG A 127 -10.79 3.86 5.26
C ARG A 127 -10.96 2.38 4.89
N LYS A 128 -12.14 2.02 4.35
CA LYS A 128 -12.37 0.73 3.69
C LYS A 128 -11.79 0.80 2.27
N TYR A 129 -10.90 -0.13 1.92
CA TYR A 129 -10.28 -0.16 0.60
C TYR A 129 -9.84 -1.57 0.21
N HIS A 130 -9.60 -1.77 -1.09
CA HIS A 130 -8.98 -2.96 -1.64
C HIS A 130 -7.58 -2.61 -2.16
N THR A 131 -6.63 -3.52 -1.98
CA THR A 131 -5.36 -3.42 -2.69
C THR A 131 -5.47 -4.11 -4.04
N TRP A 132 -4.75 -3.59 -5.05
CA TRP A 132 -4.63 -4.29 -6.33
C TRP A 132 -4.11 -5.71 -6.15
N ASP A 133 -3.20 -5.91 -5.19
CA ASP A 133 -2.61 -7.21 -4.87
C ASP A 133 -3.64 -8.25 -4.42
N ALA A 134 -4.59 -7.86 -3.57
CA ALA A 134 -5.67 -8.73 -3.15
C ALA A 134 -6.63 -9.06 -4.31
N LEU A 135 -6.99 -8.07 -5.13
CA LEU A 135 -7.96 -8.26 -6.22
C LEU A 135 -7.41 -9.04 -7.41
N ARG A 136 -6.14 -8.80 -7.80
CA ARG A 136 -5.50 -9.52 -8.92
C ARG A 136 -5.29 -11.01 -8.62
N GLY A 137 -5.30 -11.40 -7.34
CA GLY A 137 -5.17 -12.78 -6.88
C GLY A 137 -6.49 -13.55 -6.84
N ILE A 138 -7.64 -12.90 -7.09
CA ILE A 138 -8.94 -13.57 -7.16
C ILE A 138 -8.93 -14.49 -8.37
N ASN A 139 -9.19 -15.78 -8.12
CA ASN A 139 -9.22 -16.74 -9.20
C ASN A 139 -10.48 -16.51 -10.06
N ARG A 140 -10.29 -16.47 -11.38
CA ARG A 140 -11.39 -16.29 -12.34
C ARG A 140 -12.00 -17.61 -12.78
N LEU A 141 -11.25 -18.70 -12.66
CA LEU A 141 -11.64 -20.03 -13.10
C LEU A 141 -11.18 -21.03 -12.02
N GLY A 142 -12.11 -21.47 -11.18
CA GLY A 142 -11.82 -22.43 -10.12
C GLY A 142 -12.96 -22.58 -9.11
N THR A 143 -12.80 -23.52 -8.19
CA THR A 143 -13.71 -23.76 -7.05
C THR A 143 -13.23 -23.06 -5.77
N THR A 144 -12.00 -22.53 -5.78
CA THR A 144 -11.35 -21.91 -4.62
C THR A 144 -11.01 -20.45 -4.89
N ASN A 145 -11.19 -19.60 -3.87
CA ASN A 145 -10.86 -18.17 -3.90
C ASN A 145 -11.50 -17.37 -5.05
N THR A 146 -12.72 -17.76 -5.45
CA THR A 146 -13.52 -17.08 -6.46
C THR A 146 -14.51 -16.11 -5.82
N VAL A 147 -14.92 -15.11 -6.61
CA VAL A 147 -16.01 -14.20 -6.29
C VAL A 147 -17.13 -14.49 -7.27
N ASP A 148 -18.37 -14.41 -6.79
CA ASP A 148 -19.54 -14.67 -7.60
C ASP A 148 -19.72 -13.62 -8.71
N LYS A 149 -20.50 -13.94 -9.74
CA LYS A 149 -20.78 -13.03 -10.86
C LYS A 149 -21.46 -11.73 -10.41
N GLU A 150 -22.24 -11.77 -9.33
CA GLU A 150 -22.85 -10.59 -8.71
C GLU A 150 -21.91 -9.87 -7.70
N LEU A 151 -20.60 -10.14 -7.74
CA LEU A 151 -19.57 -9.58 -6.86
C LEU A 151 -19.71 -9.94 -5.37
N ARG A 152 -20.58 -10.90 -5.05
CA ARG A 152 -20.79 -11.39 -3.68
C ARG A 152 -19.51 -12.06 -3.18
N GLY A 153 -19.05 -11.64 -2.01
CA GLY A 153 -17.80 -12.13 -1.39
C GLY A 153 -16.58 -11.27 -1.69
N LEU A 154 -16.67 -10.24 -2.54
CA LEU A 154 -15.56 -9.30 -2.79
C LEU A 154 -15.10 -8.59 -1.51
N GLU A 155 -16.03 -8.38 -0.56
CA GLU A 155 -15.74 -7.76 0.73
C GLU A 155 -14.70 -8.50 1.58
N ARG A 156 -14.46 -9.80 1.30
CA ARG A 156 -13.42 -10.60 1.99
C ARG A 156 -12.01 -10.15 1.64
N PHE A 157 -11.83 -9.41 0.55
CA PHE A 157 -10.56 -8.89 0.07
C PHE A 157 -10.33 -7.43 0.47
N VAL A 158 -11.14 -6.91 1.39
CA VAL A 158 -10.96 -5.58 1.98
C VAL A 158 -9.73 -5.62 2.88
N ALA A 159 -8.85 -4.63 2.73
CA ALA A 159 -7.71 -4.47 3.61
C ALA A 159 -8.15 -4.02 5.02
N PRO A 160 -7.32 -4.25 6.06
CA PRO A 160 -7.68 -3.88 7.42
C PRO A 160 -8.12 -2.41 7.55
N GLY A 161 -9.18 -2.21 8.32
CA GLY A 161 -9.61 -0.89 8.77
C GLY A 161 -8.61 -0.30 9.78
N ARG A 162 -9.11 0.58 10.64
CA ARG A 162 -8.30 1.14 11.73
C ARG A 162 -7.79 0.02 12.64
N ASN A 163 -6.48 0.00 12.90
CA ASN A 163 -5.86 -1.00 13.75
C ASN A 163 -4.73 -0.41 14.60
N TYR A 164 -4.42 -1.09 15.70
CA TYR A 164 -3.47 -0.65 16.71
C TYR A 164 -2.38 -1.72 16.89
N SER A 165 -1.16 -1.29 17.16
CA SER A 165 -0.06 -2.18 17.54
C SER A 165 0.65 -1.64 18.77
N ALA A 166 1.16 -2.57 19.59
CA ALA A 166 2.05 -2.28 20.68
C ALA A 166 3.10 -3.40 20.76
N ALA A 167 4.36 -3.03 21.03
CA ALA A 167 5.45 -3.97 21.17
C ALA A 167 6.44 -3.48 22.23
N VAL A 168 7.09 -4.43 22.89
CA VAL A 168 8.16 -4.19 23.86
C VAL A 168 9.41 -4.90 23.35
N GLU A 169 10.51 -4.18 23.27
CA GLU A 169 11.81 -4.69 22.85
C GLU A 169 12.77 -4.61 24.05
N ILE A 170 13.40 -5.74 24.39
CA ILE A 170 14.38 -5.84 25.48
C ILE A 170 15.71 -6.33 24.90
N ARG A 171 16.80 -5.60 25.18
CA ARG A 171 18.15 -5.92 24.71
C ARG A 171 19.08 -6.12 25.91
N PHE A 172 19.86 -7.20 25.92
CA PHE A 172 20.79 -7.56 27.00
C PHE A 172 22.23 -7.35 26.56
#